data_AF-A0A9W7HAF9-F1
#
_entry.id   AF-A0A9W7HAF9-F1
#
_cell.length_a   1.000
_cell.length_b   1.000
_cell.length_c   1.000
_cell.angle_alpha   90.00
_cell.angle_beta   90.00
_cell.angle_gamma   90.00
#
_symmetry.space_group_name_H-M   'P 1'
#
loop_
_entity.id
_entity.type
_entity.pdbx_description
1 polymer ?
#
loop_
_entity_poly.entity_id
_entity_poly.type
_entity_poly.pdbx_seq_one_letter_code
_entity_poly.pdbx_strand_id
1 'polypeptide(L)'
;MGIIGEEPVLSRLDRLDNMLRQLEEMRGSNYNRSPSPRSSSASTPSSGTLTSTCTGDFSPTAKTLEKYCRPMDRVIVETRVKGTLIQRLNRAEDRLLKLCVQLEEELEEEKRREAAKGEKKGIKQFVKQCVVGKQSQHKRAEWKVGSKIK
;
A
#
# COMPACT_ATOMS: atom_id res chain seq x y z
N MET A 1 -11.94 20.36 20.61
CA MET A 1 -11.50 19.18 19.83
C MET A 1 -12.61 18.80 18.86
N GLY A 2 -12.44 19.05 17.57
CA GLY A 2 -13.33 18.53 16.53
C GLY A 2 -12.73 17.25 15.97
N ILE A 3 -13.43 16.13 16.11
CA ILE A 3 -13.17 14.94 15.32
C ILE A 3 -13.41 15.32 13.86
N ILE A 4 -12.35 15.29 13.06
CA ILE A 4 -12.42 15.45 11.61
C ILE A 4 -13.37 14.36 11.12
N GLY A 5 -14.59 14.77 10.78
CA GLY A 5 -15.68 13.89 10.38
C GLY A 5 -15.39 13.31 9.01
N GLU A 6 -14.64 12.22 8.98
CA GLU A 6 -14.71 11.30 7.85
C GLU A 6 -16.16 10.83 7.74
N GLU A 7 -16.72 11.00 6.54
CA GLU A 7 -18.06 10.56 6.19
C GLU A 7 -18.25 9.11 6.69
N PRO A 8 -19.27 8.83 7.53
CA PRO A 8 -19.43 7.51 8.13
C PRO A 8 -19.47 6.45 7.03
N VAL A 9 -18.86 5.29 7.28
CA VAL A 9 -18.69 4.21 6.29
C VAL A 9 -20.01 3.86 5.59
N LEU A 10 -21.14 3.98 6.31
CA LEU A 10 -22.49 3.79 5.79
C LEU A 10 -22.86 4.78 4.67
N SER A 11 -22.53 6.07 4.81
CA SER A 11 -22.80 7.07 3.77
C SER A 11 -21.94 6.86 2.52
N ARG A 12 -20.70 6.37 2.70
CA ARG A 12 -19.84 5.97 1.57
C ARG A 12 -20.42 4.78 0.80
N LEU A 13 -20.99 3.81 1.51
CA LEU A 13 -21.65 2.64 0.90
C LEU A 13 -22.95 3.03 0.20
N ASP A 14 -23.78 3.87 0.83
CA ASP A 14 -25.01 4.39 0.24
C ASP A 14 -24.72 5.16 -1.06
N ARG A 15 -23.67 5.98 -1.09
CA ARG A 15 -23.24 6.68 -2.32
C ARG A 15 -22.83 5.71 -3.43
N LEU A 16 -22.12 4.63 -3.10
CA LEU A 16 -21.73 3.60 -4.09
C LEU A 16 -22.94 2.86 -4.64
N ASP A 17 -23.89 2.50 -3.79
CA ASP A 17 -25.12 1.79 -4.19
C ASP A 17 -25.99 2.65 -5.13
N ASN A 18 -26.13 3.94 -4.82
CA ASN A 18 -26.81 4.91 -5.68
C ASN A 18 -26.16 5.03 -7.07
N MET A 19 -24.83 5.06 -7.17
CA MET A 19 -24.12 5.14 -8.46
C MET A 19 -24.26 3.83 -9.26
N LEU A 20 -24.17 2.67 -8.60
CA LEU A 20 -24.33 1.38 -9.27
C LEU A 20 -25.75 1.24 -9.85
N ARG A 21 -26.77 1.65 -9.10
CA ARG A 21 -28.17 1.65 -9.57
C ARG A 21 -28.37 2.50 -10.83
N GLN A 22 -27.79 3.71 -10.87
CA GLN A 22 -27.87 4.59 -12.04
C GLN A 22 -27.16 3.98 -13.27
N LEU A 23 -25.98 3.38 -13.07
CA LEU A 23 -25.25 2.71 -14.15
C LEU A 23 -26.00 1.49 -14.69
N GLU A 24 -26.70 0.78 -13.82
CA GLU A 24 -27.52 -0.38 -14.19
C GLU A 24 -28.80 0.02 -14.93
N GLU A 25 -29.41 1.14 -14.54
CA GLU A 25 -30.56 1.74 -15.23
C GLU A 25 -30.18 2.21 -16.65
N MET A 26 -29.01 2.85 -16.80
CA MET A 26 -28.46 3.23 -18.11
C MET A 26 -28.14 2.00 -18.98
N ARG A 27 -27.69 0.91 -18.37
CA ARG A 27 -27.37 -0.35 -19.06
C ARG A 27 -28.62 -1.11 -19.51
N GLY A 28 -29.71 -1.04 -18.74
CA GLY A 28 -31.00 -1.66 -19.05
C GLY A 28 -31.82 -0.89 -20.09
N SER A 29 -31.63 0.43 -20.20
CA SER A 29 -32.38 1.29 -21.13
C SER A 29 -32.03 1.05 -22.62
N ASN A 30 -30.93 0.36 -22.92
CA ASN A 30 -30.51 0.09 -24.30
C ASN A 30 -31.14 -1.17 -24.93
N TYR A 31 -32.01 -1.89 -24.19
CA TYR A 31 -32.67 -3.09 -24.67
C TYR A 31 -34.20 -2.91 -24.62
N ASN A 32 -34.76 -2.43 -25.74
CA ASN A 32 -36.18 -2.41 -26.12
C ASN A 32 -36.99 -1.11 -25.86
N ARG A 33 -37.07 -0.26 -26.92
CA ARG A 33 -38.25 0.49 -27.47
C ARG A 33 -39.06 1.40 -26.51
N SER A 34 -39.51 2.63 -26.80
CA SER A 34 -39.77 3.52 -27.98
C SER A 34 -40.48 4.81 -27.42
N PRO A 35 -40.96 5.85 -28.14
CA PRO A 35 -41.02 6.13 -29.58
C PRO A 35 -40.41 7.49 -29.99
N SER A 36 -39.69 7.52 -31.11
CA SER A 36 -39.40 8.76 -31.82
C SER A 36 -40.66 9.21 -32.60
N PRO A 37 -41.18 10.44 -32.40
CA PRO A 37 -42.14 11.02 -33.32
C PRO A 37 -41.39 11.56 -34.54
N ARG A 38 -41.34 10.73 -35.58
CA ARG A 38 -41.60 11.10 -36.98
C ARG A 38 -41.30 12.57 -37.36
N SER A 39 -40.14 12.82 -37.98
CA SER A 39 -40.04 13.80 -39.06
C SER A 39 -39.26 13.20 -40.23
N SER A 40 -39.78 13.43 -41.43
CA SER A 40 -39.57 12.64 -42.64
C SER A 40 -38.40 13.15 -43.48
N SER A 41 -37.55 12.24 -43.96
CA SER A 41 -36.87 12.38 -45.25
C SER A 41 -36.35 11.01 -45.71
N ALA A 42 -36.67 10.66 -46.95
CA ALA A 42 -36.80 9.30 -47.47
C ALA A 42 -35.57 8.79 -48.26
N SER A 43 -35.47 7.44 -48.32
CA SER A 43 -34.86 6.60 -49.37
C SER A 43 -33.31 6.57 -49.48
N THR A 44 -32.56 5.47 -49.69
CA THR A 44 -32.76 4.03 -50.02
C THR A 44 -31.37 3.31 -49.92
N PRO A 45 -31.21 1.97 -50.09
CA PRO A 45 -30.26 1.13 -49.33
C PRO A 45 -29.03 0.57 -50.10
N SER A 46 -28.16 -0.10 -49.31
CA SER A 46 -27.42 -1.34 -49.62
C SER A 46 -26.02 -1.28 -50.26
N SER A 47 -25.17 -2.17 -49.72
CA SER A 47 -23.99 -2.81 -50.30
C SER A 47 -22.61 -2.19 -50.02
N GLY A 48 -21.72 -3.01 -49.44
CA GLY A 48 -20.28 -2.75 -49.48
C GLY A 48 -19.48 -3.20 -48.27
N THR A 49 -19.44 -4.51 -47.98
CA THR A 49 -18.28 -5.11 -47.31
C THR A 49 -17.06 -4.84 -48.19
N LEU A 50 -16.07 -4.08 -47.71
CA LEU A 50 -14.77 -3.96 -48.36
C LEU A 50 -13.65 -4.19 -47.34
N THR A 51 -13.26 -5.45 -47.23
CA THR A 51 -11.85 -5.83 -47.07
C THR A 51 -11.06 -5.19 -48.20
N SER A 52 -10.21 -4.20 -47.92
CA SER A 52 -9.25 -3.70 -48.93
C SER A 52 -7.95 -3.28 -48.26
N THR A 53 -7.02 -4.23 -48.25
CA THR A 53 -5.66 -4.07 -48.79
C THR A 53 -4.92 -2.80 -48.38
N CYS A 54 -4.04 -2.98 -47.39
CA CYS A 54 -2.86 -2.16 -47.14
C CYS A 54 -1.89 -2.18 -48.33
N THR A 55 -2.24 -1.49 -49.41
CA THR A 55 -1.33 -1.19 -50.53
C THR A 55 -1.86 0.02 -51.27
N GLY A 56 -1.31 1.19 -50.97
CA GLY A 56 -1.62 2.44 -51.63
C GLY A 56 -0.80 3.54 -50.97
N ASP A 57 -0.02 4.25 -51.76
CA ASP A 57 0.91 5.29 -51.33
C ASP A 57 0.26 6.27 -50.35
N PHE A 58 0.52 6.08 -49.06
CA PHE A 58 0.07 6.98 -48.01
C PHE A 58 0.93 8.25 -48.06
N SER A 59 0.60 9.15 -48.99
CA SER A 59 0.85 10.57 -48.76
C SER A 59 -0.29 11.07 -47.86
N PRO A 60 -0.07 11.27 -46.55
CA PRO A 60 -1.12 11.75 -45.67
C PRO A 60 -1.44 13.18 -46.06
N THR A 61 -2.52 13.35 -46.84
CA THR A 61 -3.06 14.68 -47.09
C THR A 61 -3.52 15.23 -45.73
N ALA A 62 -3.17 16.47 -45.38
CA ALA A 62 -3.42 17.04 -44.05
C ALA A 62 -4.88 16.85 -43.54
N LYS A 63 -5.85 16.78 -44.45
CA LYS A 63 -7.28 16.56 -44.19
C LYS A 63 -7.64 15.16 -43.68
N THR A 64 -6.84 14.13 -43.98
CA THR A 64 -7.06 12.76 -43.48
C THR A 64 -6.37 12.55 -42.13
N LEU A 65 -5.20 13.17 -41.92
CA LEU A 65 -4.46 13.08 -40.66
C LEU A 65 -5.25 13.64 -39.47
N GLU A 66 -6.03 14.70 -39.68
CA GLU A 66 -6.87 15.32 -38.65
C GLU A 66 -7.97 14.38 -38.11
N LYS A 67 -8.38 13.36 -38.88
CA LYS A 67 -9.35 12.34 -38.44
C LYS A 67 -8.72 11.26 -37.55
N TYR A 68 -7.40 11.09 -37.59
CA TYR A 68 -6.69 10.02 -36.89
C TYR A 68 -5.75 10.53 -35.79
N CYS A 69 -5.35 11.80 -35.85
CA CYS A 69 -4.44 12.40 -34.88
C CYS A 69 -5.16 13.30 -33.88
N ARG A 70 -4.67 13.32 -32.65
CA ARG A 70 -5.11 14.30 -31.64
C ARG A 70 -4.47 15.66 -31.96
N PRO A 71 -5.17 16.78 -31.73
CA PRO A 71 -4.63 18.13 -31.95
C PRO A 71 -3.32 18.36 -31.19
N MET A 72 -2.34 18.99 -31.86
CA MET A 72 -0.98 19.17 -31.32
C MET A 72 -0.96 19.95 -30.00
N ASP A 73 -1.77 21.01 -29.89
CA ASP A 73 -1.83 21.84 -28.67
C ASP A 73 -2.20 21.04 -27.42
N ARG A 74 -3.13 20.09 -27.58
CA ARG A 74 -3.53 19.20 -26.49
C ARG A 74 -2.39 18.30 -26.04
N VAL A 75 -1.63 17.77 -26.99
CA VAL A 75 -0.47 16.90 -26.71
C VAL A 75 0.63 17.68 -26.00
N ILE A 76 0.87 18.93 -26.38
CA ILE A 76 1.84 19.81 -25.71
C ILE A 76 1.45 20.05 -24.25
N VAL A 77 0.18 20.41 -23.99
CA VAL A 77 -0.30 20.64 -22.61
C VAL A 77 -0.21 19.35 -21.79
N GLU A 78 -0.70 18.23 -22.31
CA GLU A 78 -0.66 16.94 -21.63
C GLU A 78 0.77 16.52 -21.28
N THR A 79 1.71 16.71 -22.21
CA THR A 79 3.13 16.37 -22.01
C THR A 79 3.76 17.25 -20.93
N ARG A 80 3.49 18.55 -20.93
CA ARG A 80 3.98 19.47 -19.89
C ARG A 80 3.48 19.07 -18.51
N VAL A 81 2.17 18.85 -18.37
CA VAL A 81 1.56 18.44 -17.10
C VAL A 81 2.13 17.10 -16.62
N LYS A 82 2.19 16.09 -17.49
CA LYS A 82 2.77 14.77 -17.14
C LYS A 82 4.25 14.87 -16.75
N GLY A 83 5.03 15.70 -17.45
CA GLY A 83 6.43 15.97 -17.09
C GLY A 83 6.58 16.52 -15.67
N THR A 84 5.73 17.48 -15.28
CA THR A 84 5.73 18.01 -13.90
C THR A 84 5.29 16.97 -12.87
N LEU A 85 4.36 16.08 -13.23
CA LEU A 85 3.89 15.01 -12.35
C LEU A 85 5.00 13.99 -12.07
N ILE A 86 5.76 13.59 -13.09
CA ILE A 86 6.91 12.68 -12.94
C ILE A 86 7.93 13.29 -11.96
N GLN A 87 8.27 14.57 -12.12
CA GLN A 87 9.21 15.22 -11.21
C GLN A 87 8.70 15.25 -9.75
N ARG A 88 7.39 15.45 -9.56
CA ARG A 88 6.76 15.40 -8.23
C ARG A 88 6.78 14.00 -7.64
N LEU A 89 6.56 12.97 -8.45
CA LEU A 89 6.59 11.58 -8.03
C LEU A 89 8.01 11.19 -7.58
N ASN A 90 9.03 11.52 -8.38
CA ASN A 90 10.42 11.25 -8.02
C ASN A 90 10.81 11.91 -6.69
N ARG A 91 10.42 13.17 -6.47
CA ARG A 91 10.67 13.85 -5.19
C ARG A 91 9.95 13.20 -4.00
N ALA A 92 8.76 12.63 -4.23
CA ALA A 92 8.03 11.92 -3.19
C ALA A 92 8.70 10.58 -2.87
N GLU A 93 9.14 9.85 -3.89
CA GLU A 93 9.90 8.61 -3.77
C GLU A 93 11.22 8.82 -3.02
N ASP A 94 12.00 9.84 -3.36
CA ASP A 94 13.23 10.19 -2.67
C ASP A 94 13.01 10.46 -1.17
N ARG A 95 11.91 11.12 -0.83
CA ARG A 95 11.55 11.42 0.57
C ARG A 95 11.09 10.18 1.31
N LEU A 96 10.30 9.32 0.66
CA LEU A 96 9.84 8.07 1.22
C LEU A 96 11.02 7.14 1.51
N LEU A 97 11.94 7.01 0.55
CA LEU A 97 13.15 6.20 0.72
C LEU A 97 13.98 6.65 1.93
N LYS A 98 14.19 7.96 2.09
CA LYS A 98 14.91 8.51 3.25
C LYS A 98 14.23 8.16 4.57
N LEU A 99 12.90 8.25 4.63
CA LEU A 99 12.15 7.90 5.84
C LEU A 99 12.21 6.40 6.14
N CYS A 100 12.15 5.54 5.12
CA CYS A 100 12.28 4.09 5.30
C CYS A 100 13.64 3.73 5.90
N VAL A 101 14.73 4.28 5.36
CA VAL A 101 16.09 4.05 5.88
C VAL A 101 16.20 4.51 7.33
N GLN A 102 15.69 5.70 7.67
CA GLN A 102 15.71 6.22 9.05
C GLN A 102 14.93 5.31 10.01
N LEU A 103 13.75 4.84 9.62
CA LEU A 103 12.93 3.95 10.45
C LEU A 103 13.60 2.59 10.64
N GLU A 104 14.23 2.04 9.60
CA GLU A 104 14.97 0.78 9.70
C GLU A 104 16.15 0.90 10.66
N GLU A 105 16.90 2.01 10.61
CA GLU A 105 17.98 2.31 11.56
C GLU A 105 17.47 2.44 13.00
N GLU A 106 16.40 3.20 13.22
CA GLU A 106 15.79 3.37 14.55
C GLU A 106 15.27 2.05 15.13
N LEU A 107 14.65 1.22 14.30
CA LEU A 107 14.16 -0.10 14.70
C LEU A 107 15.30 -1.03 15.10
N GLU A 108 16.39 -1.06 14.31
CA GLU A 108 17.54 -1.89 14.63
C GLU A 108 18.23 -1.41 15.92
N GLU A 109 18.29 -0.10 16.14
CA GLU A 109 18.76 0.45 17.41
C GLU A 109 17.87 0.05 18.60
N GLU A 110 16.55 0.11 18.45
CA GLU A 110 15.59 -0.29 19.48
C GLU A 110 15.78 -1.77 19.82
N LYS A 111 15.83 -2.63 18.81
CA LYS A 111 16.05 -4.07 18.96
C LYS A 111 17.36 -4.39 19.68
N ARG A 112 18.43 -3.65 19.37
CA ARG A 112 19.71 -3.77 20.10
C ARG A 112 19.58 -3.36 21.58
N ARG A 113 18.81 -2.31 21.88
CA ARG A 113 18.53 -1.86 23.25
C ARG A 113 17.67 -2.88 24.02
N GLU A 114 16.72 -3.53 23.37
CA GLU A 114 15.92 -4.61 23.98
C GLU A 114 16.76 -5.85 24.27
N ALA A 115 17.59 -6.29 23.32
CA ALA A 115 18.47 -7.43 23.49
C ALA A 115 19.44 -7.23 24.67
N ALA A 116 19.96 -6.01 24.86
CA ALA A 116 20.85 -5.67 25.98
C ALA A 116 20.16 -5.72 27.36
N LYS A 117 18.83 -5.59 27.42
CA LYS A 117 18.06 -5.65 28.68
C LYS A 117 17.72 -7.08 29.12
N GLY A 118 17.95 -8.08 28.27
CA GLY A 118 17.47 -9.46 28.44
C GLY A 118 18.30 -10.40 29.33
N GLU A 119 19.55 -10.10 29.67
CA GLU A 119 20.41 -11.06 30.41
C GLU A 119 20.60 -10.73 31.89
N LYS A 120 19.53 -10.86 32.69
CA LYS A 120 19.63 -10.91 34.17
C LYS A 120 19.75 -12.34 34.69
N LYS A 121 20.80 -13.06 34.28
CA LYS A 121 21.12 -14.40 34.82
C LYS A 121 21.77 -14.36 36.22
N GLY A 122 22.25 -13.20 36.67
CA GLY A 122 23.03 -13.05 37.91
C GLY A 122 22.27 -13.32 39.21
N ILE A 123 20.99 -12.92 39.32
CA ILE A 123 20.25 -13.05 40.59
C ILE A 123 19.89 -14.52 40.87
N LYS A 124 19.49 -15.29 39.85
CA LYS A 124 19.23 -16.74 40.00
C LYS A 124 20.49 -17.52 40.39
N GLN A 125 21.65 -17.16 39.83
CA GLN A 125 22.93 -17.76 40.22
C GLN A 125 23.32 -17.39 41.65
N PHE A 126 23.15 -16.14 42.05
CA PHE A 126 23.44 -15.66 43.40
C PHE A 126 22.58 -16.37 44.47
N VAL A 127 21.26 -16.47 44.24
CA VAL A 127 20.35 -17.19 45.15
C VAL A 127 20.71 -18.67 45.25
N LYS A 128 21.08 -19.31 44.13
CA LYS A 128 21.53 -20.72 44.13
C LYS A 128 22.80 -20.91 44.98
N GLN A 129 23.73 -19.96 44.97
CA GLN A 129 24.96 -20.03 45.75
C GLN A 129 24.69 -19.82 47.26
N CYS A 130 23.76 -18.95 47.63
CA CYS A 130 23.37 -18.72 49.03
C CYS A 130 22.63 -19.90 49.66
N VAL A 131 21.79 -20.61 48.89
CA VAL A 131 20.99 -21.75 49.39
C VAL A 131 21.83 -23.03 49.53
N VAL A 132 22.84 -23.22 48.69
CA VAL A 132 23.68 -24.44 48.70
C VAL A 132 24.80 -24.38 49.78
N GLY A 133 25.12 -23.21 50.34
CA GLY A 133 26.30 -23.03 51.21
C GLY A 133 26.14 -23.23 52.73
N LYS A 134 25.01 -23.72 53.27
CA LYS A 134 24.76 -23.72 54.74
C LYS A 134 24.42 -25.07 55.40
N GLN A 135 24.65 -26.21 54.75
CA GLN A 135 24.45 -27.54 55.36
C GLN A 135 25.68 -28.46 55.26
N SER A 136 26.74 -28.18 56.01
CA SER A 136 27.62 -29.20 56.63
C SER A 136 28.62 -28.45 57.52
N GLN A 137 29.21 -29.13 58.51
CA GLN A 137 30.04 -28.59 59.61
C GLN A 137 29.27 -28.30 60.92
N HIS A 138 28.55 -29.30 61.45
CA HIS A 138 28.26 -29.35 62.89
C HIS A 138 28.29 -30.79 63.44
N LYS A 139 29.48 -31.42 63.40
CA LYS A 139 29.90 -32.58 64.22
C LYS A 139 31.43 -32.51 64.25
N ARG A 140 32.19 -32.57 65.35
CA ARG A 140 32.00 -32.91 66.76
C ARG A 140 33.28 -32.40 67.45
N ALA A 141 33.20 -31.44 68.37
CA ALA A 141 34.35 -31.04 69.18
C ALA A 141 34.47 -32.01 70.36
N GLU A 142 35.37 -32.99 70.24
CA GLU A 142 35.67 -33.95 71.30
C GLU A 142 36.83 -33.40 72.14
N TRP A 143 36.53 -32.96 73.35
CA TRP A 143 37.50 -32.44 74.30
C TRP A 143 38.25 -33.61 74.94
N LYS A 144 39.54 -33.77 74.64
CA LYS A 144 40.42 -34.67 75.41
C LYS A 144 40.87 -33.96 76.68
N VAL A 145 40.23 -34.31 77.80
CA VAL A 145 40.74 -34.06 79.16
C VAL A 145 42.04 -34.85 79.32
N GLY A 146 43.08 -34.15 79.74
CA GLY A 146 44.39 -34.75 79.97
C GLY A 146 44.39 -35.74 81.12
N SER A 147 45.33 -36.69 81.07
CA SER A 147 45.86 -37.32 82.27
C SER A 147 47.37 -37.52 82.10
N LYS A 148 48.09 -36.67 82.81
CA LYS A 148 49.49 -36.83 83.22
C LYS A 148 49.52 -38.00 84.21
N ILE A 149 50.58 -38.81 84.24
CA ILE A 149 51.30 -39.27 85.46
C ILE A 149 52.22 -40.46 85.12
N LYS A 150 53.52 -40.20 85.37
CA LYS A 150 54.66 -41.05 85.74
C LYS A 150 55.01 -42.29 84.92
#